data_AF-Q9Z788-F1
#
_entry.id   AF-Q9Z788-F1
#
_cell.length_a   1.000
_cell.length_b   1.000
_cell.length_c   1.000
_cell.angle_alpha   90.00
_cell.angle_beta   90.00
_cell.angle_gamma   90.00
#
_symmetry.space_group_name_H-M   'P 1'
#
loop_
_entity.id
_entity.type
_entity.pdbx_description
1 polymer ?
#
loop_
_entity_poly.entity_id
_entity_poly.type
_entity_poly.pdbx_seq_one_letter_code
_entity_poly.pdbx_strand_id
1 'polypeptide(L)'
;MKRQKRKQSITLIEMMVVITLIGIIGGALAFNMRGSIHKGKVFQSEQNCAKVYDILMMEYATGGSSLKEIIAHKETVVEEASWCKEGRKLLKDAWGEDLIVQLNDKGDDLVIFSKRVQSSNKK
;
A
#
# COMPACT_ATOMS: atom_id res chain seq x y z
N MET A 1 -39.72 30.85 -50.23
CA MET A 1 -38.67 29.81 -50.00
C MET A 1 -38.75 29.33 -48.55
N LYS A 2 -39.35 28.16 -48.27
CA LYS A 2 -39.27 27.57 -46.92
C LYS A 2 -37.90 26.89 -46.79
N ARG A 3 -36.93 27.57 -46.16
CA ARG A 3 -35.66 26.92 -45.76
C ARG A 3 -35.98 25.81 -44.77
N GLN A 4 -35.95 24.56 -45.23
CA GLN A 4 -36.11 23.41 -44.37
C GLN A 4 -34.93 23.39 -43.38
N LYS A 5 -35.17 23.79 -42.13
CA LYS A 5 -34.21 23.60 -41.04
C LYS A 5 -34.04 22.09 -40.86
N ARG A 6 -32.89 21.54 -41.29
CA ARG A 6 -32.51 20.16 -40.94
C ARG A 6 -32.48 20.07 -39.42
N LYS A 7 -33.38 19.25 -38.86
CA LYS A 7 -33.58 19.14 -37.41
C LYS A 7 -32.37 18.43 -36.78
N GLN A 8 -31.88 18.98 -35.68
CA GLN A 8 -30.67 18.64 -34.92
C GLN A 8 -30.67 17.24 -34.25
N SER A 9 -31.22 16.18 -34.86
CA SER A 9 -31.27 14.85 -34.22
C SER A 9 -29.90 14.15 -34.14
N ILE A 10 -28.92 14.58 -34.94
CA ILE A 10 -27.57 14.00 -34.98
C ILE A 10 -26.87 14.18 -33.62
N THR A 11 -27.10 15.29 -32.92
CA THR A 11 -26.38 15.60 -31.67
C THR A 11 -26.76 14.66 -30.53
N LEU A 12 -27.99 14.15 -30.47
CA LEU A 12 -28.40 13.24 -29.38
C LEU A 12 -27.75 11.87 -29.55
N ILE A 13 -27.78 11.31 -30.76
CA ILE A 13 -27.12 10.04 -31.07
C ILE A 13 -25.60 10.18 -30.86
N GLU A 14 -24.99 11.27 -31.33
CA GLU A 14 -23.57 11.56 -31.13
C GLU A 14 -23.21 11.60 -29.64
N MET A 15 -24.01 12.28 -28.81
CA MET A 15 -23.81 12.29 -27.35
C MET A 15 -23.95 10.91 -26.72
N MET A 16 -24.89 10.08 -27.18
CA MET A 16 -25.02 8.69 -26.69
C MET A 16 -23.77 7.87 -27.04
N VAL A 17 -23.28 7.98 -28.28
CA VAL A 17 -22.06 7.31 -28.72
C VAL A 17 -20.87 7.76 -27.87
N VAL A 18 -20.73 9.05 -27.58
CA VAL A 18 -19.68 9.59 -26.71
C VAL A 18 -19.76 9.01 -25.29
N ILE A 19 -20.95 8.96 -24.68
CA ILE A 19 -21.13 8.37 -23.34
C ILE A 19 -20.77 6.88 -23.36
N THR A 20 -21.18 6.13 -24.39
CA THR A 20 -20.82 4.72 -24.54
C THR A 20 -19.31 4.54 -24.67
N LEU A 21 -18.63 5.37 -25.46
CA LEU A 21 -17.16 5.32 -25.61
C LEU A 21 -16.44 5.63 -24.29
N ILE A 22 -16.87 6.66 -23.55
CA ILE A 22 -16.32 6.99 -22.22
C ILE A 22 -16.53 5.81 -21.25
N GLY A 23 -17.70 5.17 -21.29
CA GLY A 23 -17.99 3.99 -20.48
C GLY A 23 -17.06 2.80 -20.78
N ILE A 24 -16.84 2.50 -22.06
CA ILE A 24 -15.93 1.43 -22.50
C ILE A 24 -14.48 1.72 -22.08
N ILE A 25 -14.00 2.93 -22.33
CA ILE A 25 -12.63 3.35 -21.99
C ILE A 25 -12.44 3.37 -20.46
N GLY A 26 -13.37 3.97 -19.73
CA GLY A 26 -13.35 4.03 -18.27
C GLY A 26 -13.37 2.65 -17.63
N GLY A 27 -14.20 1.73 -18.14
CA GLY A 27 -14.24 0.34 -17.69
C GLY A 27 -12.91 -0.40 -17.90
N ALA A 28 -12.28 -0.24 -19.08
CA ALA A 28 -11.00 -0.85 -19.38
C ALA A 28 -9.85 -0.30 -18.48
N LEU A 29 -9.83 1.01 -18.22
CA LEU A 29 -8.84 1.63 -17.33
C LEU A 29 -9.02 1.18 -15.88
N ALA A 30 -10.26 1.12 -15.38
CA ALA A 30 -10.55 0.71 -14.02
C ALA A 30 -10.06 -0.72 -13.72
N PHE A 31 -10.19 -1.64 -14.68
CA PHE A 31 -9.70 -3.02 -14.54
C PHE A 31 -8.18 -3.08 -14.36
N ASN A 32 -7.43 -2.37 -15.21
CA ASN A 32 -5.97 -2.33 -15.15
C ASN A 32 -5.44 -1.62 -13.89
N MET A 33 -6.06 -0.51 -13.50
CA MET A 33 -5.66 0.27 -12.33
C MET A 33 -5.83 -0.52 -11.02
N ARG A 34 -6.88 -1.34 -10.89
CA ARG A 34 -7.11 -2.14 -9.67
C ARG A 34 -5.94 -3.07 -9.36
N GLY A 35 -5.38 -3.73 -10.38
CA GLY A 35 -4.20 -4.58 -10.22
C GLY A 35 -2.94 -3.79 -9.86
N SER A 36 -2.72 -2.65 -10.51
CA SER A 36 -1.56 -1.78 -10.24
C SER A 36 -1.57 -1.22 -8.82
N ILE A 37 -2.74 -0.78 -8.33
CA ILE A 37 -2.89 -0.28 -6.95
C ILE A 37 -2.60 -1.39 -5.94
N HIS A 38 -3.09 -2.61 -6.19
CA HIS A 38 -2.83 -3.73 -5.29
C HIS A 38 -1.33 -4.07 -5.21
N LYS A 39 -0.65 -4.17 -6.36
CA LYS A 39 0.81 -4.39 -6.41
C LYS A 39 1.58 -3.28 -5.69
N GLY A 40 1.18 -2.02 -5.89
CA GLY A 40 1.79 -0.88 -5.20
C GLY A 40 1.65 -0.97 -3.68
N LYS A 41 0.49 -1.40 -3.17
CA LYS A 41 0.27 -1.59 -1.73
C LYS A 41 1.08 -2.75 -1.14
N VAL A 42 1.20 -3.86 -1.87
CA VAL A 42 2.06 -4.99 -1.47
C VAL A 42 3.50 -4.52 -1.35
N PHE A 43 4.02 -3.88 -2.40
CA PHE A 43 5.39 -3.36 -2.43
C PHE A 43 5.66 -2.33 -1.32
N GLN A 44 4.73 -1.40 -1.09
CA GLN A 44 4.85 -0.42 -0.01
C GLN A 44 4.90 -1.11 1.37
N SER A 45 4.11 -2.16 1.57
CA SER A 45 4.10 -2.90 2.83
C SER A 45 5.39 -3.70 3.03
N GLU A 46 5.94 -4.30 1.98
CA GLU A 46 7.26 -4.96 2.02
C GLU A 46 8.38 -3.97 2.35
N GLN A 47 8.36 -2.77 1.74
CA GLN A 47 9.30 -1.72 2.08
C GLN A 47 9.17 -1.24 3.52
N ASN A 48 7.94 -1.13 4.05
CA ASN A 48 7.73 -0.77 5.45
C ASN A 48 8.28 -1.85 6.37
N CYS A 49 8.04 -3.13 6.09
CA CYS A 49 8.63 -4.24 6.85
C CYS A 49 10.16 -4.16 6.87
N ALA A 50 10.79 -3.95 5.70
CA ALA A 50 12.25 -3.84 5.60
C ALA A 50 12.80 -2.65 6.40
N LYS A 51 12.15 -1.48 6.30
CA LYS A 51 12.56 -0.29 7.07
C LYS A 51 12.44 -0.50 8.57
N VAL A 52 11.33 -1.10 9.04
CA VAL A 52 11.15 -1.40 10.46
C VAL A 52 12.18 -2.42 10.92
N TYR A 53 12.50 -3.42 10.10
CA TYR A 53 13.55 -4.39 10.39
C TYR A 53 14.90 -3.69 10.59
N ASP A 54 15.29 -2.84 9.63
CA ASP A 54 16.54 -2.10 9.69
C ASP A 54 16.62 -1.18 10.93
N ILE A 55 15.52 -0.51 11.30
CA ILE A 55 15.46 0.34 12.50
C ILE A 55 15.65 -0.50 13.76
N LEU A 56 14.90 -1.59 13.92
CA LEU A 56 14.96 -2.42 15.14
C LEU A 56 16.31 -3.17 15.25
N MET A 57 16.90 -3.58 14.13
CA MET A 57 18.23 -4.20 14.11
C MET A 57 19.36 -3.20 14.36
N MET A 58 19.21 -1.96 13.90
CA MET A 58 20.16 -0.90 14.23
C MET A 58 20.14 -0.57 15.72
N GLU A 59 18.95 -0.52 16.33
CA GLU A 59 18.81 -0.34 17.78
C GLU A 59 19.41 -1.53 18.55
N TYR A 60 19.19 -2.76 18.09
CA TYR A 60 19.81 -3.95 18.67
C TYR A 60 21.34 -3.96 18.56
N ALA A 61 21.88 -3.46 17.45
CA ALA A 61 23.33 -3.37 17.26
C ALA A 61 23.96 -2.24 18.09
N THR A 62 23.21 -1.15 18.32
CA THR A 62 23.70 0.05 19.03
C THR A 62 23.50 -0.06 20.54
N GLY A 63 22.34 -0.57 20.96
CA GLY A 63 21.93 -0.76 22.34
C GLY A 63 22.13 -2.21 22.79
N GLY A 64 22.61 -2.42 24.02
CA GLY A 64 22.79 -3.76 24.60
C GLY A 64 21.49 -4.46 25.04
N SER A 65 20.33 -4.02 24.54
CA SER A 65 19.02 -4.58 24.90
C SER A 65 18.75 -5.92 24.23
N SER A 66 17.98 -6.76 24.90
CA SER A 66 17.56 -8.04 24.29
C SER A 66 16.54 -7.80 23.17
N LEU A 67 16.52 -8.65 22.14
CA LEU A 67 15.52 -8.53 21.06
C LEU A 67 14.07 -8.56 21.57
N LYS A 68 13.81 -9.21 22.71
CA LYS A 68 12.50 -9.22 23.37
C LYS A 68 12.10 -7.85 23.91
N GLU A 69 13.04 -7.12 24.52
CA GLU A 69 12.81 -5.74 24.99
C GLU A 69 12.54 -4.80 23.82
N ILE A 70 13.30 -4.94 22.72
CA ILE A 70 13.13 -4.13 21.51
C ILE A 70 11.75 -4.33 20.90
N ILE A 71 11.23 -5.57 20.89
CA ILE A 71 9.86 -5.84 20.42
C ILE A 71 8.82 -5.19 21.34
N ALA A 72 9.03 -5.22 22.66
CA ALA A 72 8.11 -4.60 23.62
C ALA A 72 8.09 -3.07 23.50
N HIS A 73 9.24 -2.46 23.19
CA HIS A 73 9.40 -1.01 23.05
C HIS A 73 9.48 -0.52 21.60
N LYS A 74 9.05 -1.34 20.63
CA LYS A 74 9.18 -1.05 19.19
C LYS A 74 8.62 0.32 18.79
N GLU A 75 7.56 0.78 19.45
CA GLU A 75 6.94 2.09 19.19
C GLU A 75 7.88 3.23 19.58
N THR A 76 8.48 3.14 20.76
CA THR A 76 9.45 4.12 21.28
C THR A 76 10.70 4.15 20.40
N VAL A 77 11.27 2.99 20.08
CA VAL A 77 12.49 2.87 19.25
C VAL A 77 12.30 3.51 17.88
N VAL A 78 11.14 3.26 17.25
CA VAL A 78 10.84 3.77 15.91
C VAL A 78 10.49 5.27 15.94
N GLU A 79 10.03 5.81 17.06
CA GLU A 79 9.83 7.25 17.26
C GLU A 79 11.11 8.02 17.56
N GLU A 80 12.03 7.42 18.31
CA GLU A 80 13.33 8.01 18.65
C GLU A 80 14.29 8.03 17.44
N ALA A 81 14.05 7.18 16.45
CA ALA A 81 14.78 7.18 15.18
C ALA A 81 14.59 8.52 14.43
N SER A 82 15.45 9.50 14.71
CA SER A 82 15.42 10.86 14.14
C SER A 82 15.43 10.93 12.60
N TRP A 83 15.89 9.87 11.95
CA TRP A 83 15.91 9.72 10.49
C TRP A 83 14.59 9.23 9.90
N CYS A 84 13.63 8.83 10.74
CA CYS A 84 12.28 8.44 10.35
C CYS A 84 11.26 9.49 10.80
N LYS A 85 10.84 10.36 9.87
CA LYS A 85 9.87 11.45 10.16
C LYS A 85 8.50 10.96 10.66
N GLU A 86 8.12 9.71 10.37
CA GLU A 86 6.80 9.16 10.66
C GLU A 86 6.90 7.74 11.24
N GLY A 87 7.62 7.59 12.34
CA GLY A 87 7.87 6.29 12.97
C GLY A 87 6.62 5.41 13.15
N ARG A 88 5.56 5.94 13.79
CA ARG A 88 4.29 5.21 14.00
C ARG A 88 3.62 4.76 12.70
N LYS A 89 3.83 5.48 11.60
CA LYS A 89 3.21 5.14 10.31
C LYS A 89 3.96 4.01 9.61
N LEU A 90 5.26 3.85 9.87
CA LEU A 90 6.02 2.71 9.36
C LEU A 90 5.60 1.40 10.02
N LEU A 91 5.12 1.44 11.26
CA LEU A 91 4.53 0.28 11.93
C LEU A 91 3.20 -0.17 11.32
N LYS A 92 2.69 0.55 10.31
CA LYS A 92 1.47 0.20 9.58
C LYS A 92 1.79 -0.23 8.16
N ASP A 93 1.01 -1.18 7.67
CA ASP A 93 1.04 -1.58 6.28
C ASP A 93 0.29 -0.57 5.38
N ALA A 94 0.31 -0.80 4.06
CA ALA A 94 -0.36 0.08 3.09
C ALA A 94 -1.90 0.04 3.14
N TRP A 95 -2.48 -0.78 4.03
CA TRP A 95 -3.91 -0.85 4.32
C TRP A 95 -4.25 -0.27 5.70
N GLY A 96 -3.26 0.14 6.49
CA GLY A 96 -3.43 0.72 7.81
C GLY A 96 -3.49 -0.30 8.96
N GLU A 97 -3.17 -1.57 8.70
CA GLU A 97 -3.04 -2.60 9.74
C GLU A 97 -1.62 -2.59 10.32
N ASP A 98 -1.49 -2.89 11.61
CA ASP A 98 -0.20 -2.91 12.28
C ASP A 98 0.65 -4.11 11.83
N LEU A 99 1.96 -3.88 11.69
CA LEU A 99 2.93 -4.91 11.35
C LEU A 99 3.16 -5.87 12.52
N ILE A 100 3.22 -7.16 12.21
CA ILE A 100 3.53 -8.20 13.19
C ILE A 100 5.04 -8.39 13.21
N VAL A 101 5.65 -8.13 14.36
CA VAL A 101 7.08 -8.35 14.61
C VAL A 101 7.19 -9.54 15.55
N GLN A 102 7.87 -10.59 15.11
CA GLN A 102 8.11 -11.82 15.87
C GLN A 102 9.60 -12.16 15.87
N LEU A 103 10.03 -12.95 16.86
CA LEU A 103 11.34 -13.58 16.83
C LEU A 103 11.29 -14.83 15.96
N ASN A 104 12.38 -15.09 15.25
CA ASN A 104 12.59 -16.38 14.60
C ASN A 104 12.73 -17.51 15.65
N ASP A 105 12.56 -18.77 15.25
CA ASP A 105 12.63 -19.95 16.12
C ASP A 105 13.98 -20.06 16.86
N LYS A 106 15.05 -19.54 16.24
CA LYS A 106 16.40 -19.48 16.82
C LYS A 106 16.56 -18.38 17.87
N GLY A 107 15.69 -17.38 17.87
CA GLY A 107 15.75 -16.23 18.77
C GLY A 107 16.80 -15.17 18.38
N ASP A 108 17.53 -15.36 17.27
CA ASP A 108 18.65 -14.51 16.87
C ASP A 108 18.25 -13.40 15.86
N ASP A 109 17.04 -13.44 15.32
CA ASP A 109 16.61 -12.56 14.22
C ASP A 109 15.13 -12.17 14.34
N LEU A 110 14.77 -11.03 13.75
CA LEU A 110 13.40 -10.51 13.71
C LEU A 110 12.72 -10.88 12.40
N VAL A 111 11.53 -11.45 12.50
CA VAL A 111 10.64 -11.68 11.37
C VAL A 111 9.52 -10.66 11.42
N ILE A 112 9.49 -9.76 10.44
CA ILE A 112 8.47 -8.73 10.31
C ILE A 112 7.58 -9.03 9.11
N PHE A 113 6.27 -9.14 9.35
CA PHE A 113 5.32 -9.45 8.29
C PHE A 113 4.00 -8.70 8.44
N SER A 114 3.41 -8.36 7.30
CA SER A 114 2.01 -7.93 7.21
C SER A 114 1.12 -9.14 7.00
N LYS A 115 0.04 -9.23 7.78
CA LYS A 115 -1.00 -10.26 7.65
C LYS A 115 -1.60 -10.29 6.25
N ARG A 116 -1.79 -9.12 5.62
CA ARG A 116 -2.37 -9.01 4.28
C ARG A 116 -1.44 -9.48 3.18
N VAL A 117 -0.15 -9.12 3.24
CA VAL A 117 0.84 -9.55 2.24
C VAL A 117 0.99 -11.08 2.24
N GLN A 118 1.02 -11.72 3.41
CA GLN A 118 1.03 -13.18 3.47
C GLN A 118 -0.24 -13.80 2.89
N SER A 119 -1.41 -13.20 3.13
CA SER A 119 -2.67 -13.70 2.57
C SER A 119 -2.76 -13.55 1.06
N SER A 120 -2.14 -12.51 0.48
CA SER A 120 -2.11 -12.32 -0.98
C SER A 120 -1.16 -13.29 -1.68
N ASN A 121 -0.07 -13.72 -1.03
CA ASN A 121 0.90 -14.62 -1.63
C ASN A 121 0.49 -16.11 -1.55
N LYS A 122 -0.52 -16.45 -0.74
CA LYS A 122 -1.05 -17.83 -0.62
C LYS A 122 -2.14 -18.17 -1.64
N LYS A 123 -2.57 -17.22 -2.48
CA LYS A 123 -3.58 -17.44 -3.54
C LYS A 123 -2.93 -17.44 -4.90
#